data_AF-A0AAD5A5P3-F1
#
_entry.id   AF-A0AAD5A5P3-F1
#
_cell.length_a   1.000
_cell.length_b   1.000
_cell.length_c   1.000
_cell.angle_alpha   90.00
_cell.angle_beta   90.00
_cell.angle_gamma   90.00
#
_symmetry.space_group_name_H-M   'P 1'
#
loop_
_entity.id
_entity.type
_entity.pdbx_description
1 polymer ?
#
loop_
_entity_poly.entity_id
_entity_poly.type
_entity_poly.pdbx_seq_one_letter_code
_entity_poly.pdbx_strand_id
1 'polypeptide(L)'
;MRMPERVFQFHGQNYHKLKRACLRHGALFKDPHFPACNQSLFYKRTPPPGLTWKRPREMCKDPRLFVDGISTRDLHQGSLGNCWMVAATSCLATEPSLWKKVIPDHTEQEWNPKRPHLYAGIFHFRFWRLGQWMDVVVDDRLPVSEDGTLLFCRSATPREFWSALLEKAYAKYEMLEG
;
A
#
# COMPACT_ATOMS: atom_id res chain seq x y z
N MET A 1 -29.11 13.01 -10.24
CA MET A 1 -28.69 12.00 -9.24
C MET A 1 -27.50 11.26 -9.82
N ARG A 2 -26.27 11.47 -9.32
CA ARG A 2 -25.09 10.71 -9.80
C ARG A 2 -25.29 9.26 -9.36
N MET A 3 -25.29 8.32 -10.31
CA MET A 3 -25.21 6.90 -9.95
C MET A 3 -23.89 6.66 -9.21
N PRO A 4 -23.87 5.84 -8.14
CA PRO A 4 -22.64 5.50 -7.46
C PRO A 4 -21.66 4.86 -8.46
N GLU A 5 -20.43 5.36 -8.49
CA GLU A 5 -19.37 4.85 -9.36
C GLU A 5 -19.13 3.35 -9.02
N ARG A 6 -19.19 2.47 -10.03
CA ARG A 6 -19.04 1.02 -9.82
C ARG A 6 -17.58 0.68 -9.52
N VAL A 7 -17.36 -0.07 -8.44
CA VAL A 7 -16.04 -0.55 -8.01
C VAL A 7 -15.97 -2.07 -8.19
N PHE A 8 -14.94 -2.55 -8.87
CA PHE A 8 -14.69 -3.97 -9.14
C PHE A 8 -13.56 -4.49 -8.24
N GLN A 9 -13.68 -5.74 -7.80
CA GLN A 9 -12.66 -6.40 -6.97
C GLN A 9 -11.55 -6.94 -7.86
N PHE A 10 -10.32 -6.44 -7.69
CA PHE A 10 -9.18 -6.91 -8.44
C PHE A 10 -8.87 -8.37 -8.07
N HIS A 11 -8.80 -9.25 -9.08
CA HIS A 11 -8.71 -10.71 -8.92
C HIS A 11 -9.71 -11.32 -7.92
N GLY A 12 -10.90 -10.74 -7.77
CA GLY A 12 -11.93 -11.24 -6.84
C GLY A 12 -11.57 -11.11 -5.35
N GLN A 13 -10.52 -10.36 -5.01
CA GLN A 13 -10.17 -10.11 -3.61
C GLN A 13 -11.11 -9.07 -3.00
N ASN A 14 -11.84 -9.46 -1.95
CA ASN A 14 -12.69 -8.55 -1.19
C ASN A 14 -12.00 -8.19 0.14
N TYR A 15 -11.56 -6.93 0.26
CA TYR A 15 -10.86 -6.41 1.44
C TYR A 15 -11.54 -6.78 2.77
N HIS A 16 -12.82 -6.43 2.92
CA HIS A 16 -13.56 -6.64 4.16
C HIS A 16 -13.70 -8.13 4.54
N LYS A 17 -13.96 -9.01 3.56
CA LYS A 17 -14.04 -10.46 3.80
C LYS A 17 -12.68 -11.02 4.23
N LEU A 18 -11.61 -10.63 3.54
CA LEU A 18 -10.24 -11.06 3.82
C LEU A 18 -9.77 -10.56 5.19
N LYS A 19 -10.01 -9.29 5.52
CA LYS A 19 -9.70 -8.71 6.84
C LYS A 19 -10.42 -9.46 7.95
N ARG A 20 -11.74 -9.67 7.84
CA ARG A 20 -12.51 -10.45 8.84
C ARG A 20 -11.99 -11.88 8.97
N ALA A 21 -11.63 -12.53 7.88
CA ALA A 21 -11.04 -13.86 7.93
C ALA A 21 -9.72 -13.87 8.70
N CYS A 22 -8.81 -12.94 8.40
CA CYS A 22 -7.53 -12.80 9.10
C CYS A 22 -7.72 -12.56 10.61
N LEU A 23 -8.61 -11.65 10.97
CA LEU A 23 -8.94 -11.33 12.37
C LEU A 23 -9.50 -12.55 13.13
N ARG A 24 -10.41 -13.33 12.52
CA ARG A 24 -10.96 -14.54 13.14
C ARG A 24 -9.92 -15.63 13.40
N HIS A 25 -8.92 -15.75 12.53
CA HIS A 25 -7.86 -16.76 12.67
C HIS A 25 -6.65 -16.25 13.46
N GLY A 26 -6.66 -14.99 13.92
CA GLY A 26 -5.49 -14.40 14.59
C GLY A 26 -4.25 -14.32 13.70
N ALA A 27 -4.42 -14.26 12.38
CA ALA A 27 -3.35 -14.29 11.40
C ALA A 27 -3.22 -12.95 10.67
N LEU A 28 -2.00 -12.62 10.22
CA LEU A 28 -1.77 -11.48 9.34
C LEU A 28 -1.95 -11.90 7.88
N PHE A 29 -2.60 -11.05 7.10
CA PHE A 29 -2.81 -11.29 5.68
C PHE A 29 -1.47 -11.44 4.96
N LYS A 30 -1.42 -12.45 4.09
CA LYS A 30 -0.34 -12.69 3.14
C LYS A 30 -1.00 -12.73 1.78
N ASP A 31 -0.63 -11.80 0.92
CA ASP A 31 -1.26 -11.67 -0.39
C ASP A 31 -0.84 -12.84 -1.31
N PRO A 32 -1.78 -13.70 -1.75
CA PRO A 32 -1.45 -14.82 -2.63
C PRO A 32 -1.13 -14.37 -4.07
N HIS A 33 -1.64 -13.22 -4.50
CA HIS A 33 -1.45 -12.73 -5.87
C HIS A 33 -0.20 -11.86 -6.02
N PHE A 34 0.34 -11.33 -4.92
CA PHE A 34 1.54 -10.51 -4.93
C PHE A 34 2.45 -10.88 -3.74
N PRO A 35 3.09 -12.06 -3.81
CA PRO A 35 3.87 -12.59 -2.70
C PRO A 35 5.08 -11.70 -2.38
N ALA A 36 5.48 -11.69 -1.10
CA ALA A 36 6.69 -10.98 -0.65
C ALA A 36 7.96 -11.76 -1.05
N CYS A 37 8.25 -11.80 -2.35
CA CYS A 37 9.40 -12.48 -2.94
C CYS A 37 9.99 -11.67 -4.09
N ASN A 38 11.17 -12.07 -4.58
CA ASN A 38 11.90 -11.34 -5.60
C ASN A 38 11.14 -11.21 -6.94
N GLN A 39 10.25 -12.15 -7.26
CA GLN A 39 9.44 -12.12 -8.48
C GLN A 39 8.49 -10.92 -8.51
N SER A 40 8.02 -10.45 -7.36
CA SER A 40 7.13 -9.29 -7.24
C SER A 40 7.87 -7.94 -7.36
N LEU A 41 9.21 -7.97 -7.37
CA LEU A 41 10.05 -6.76 -7.38
C LEU A 41 10.80 -6.59 -8.68
N PHE A 42 11.31 -7.68 -9.24
CA PHE A 42 12.21 -7.62 -10.37
C PHE A 42 11.84 -8.66 -11.42
N TYR A 43 11.25 -8.19 -12.52
CA TYR A 43 10.99 -9.03 -13.70
C TYR A 43 12.27 -9.25 -14.54
N LYS A 44 13.22 -8.29 -14.54
CA LYS A 44 14.44 -8.31 -15.39
C LYS A 44 15.74 -7.95 -14.68
N ARG A 45 15.73 -7.66 -13.37
CA ARG A 45 16.92 -7.21 -12.63
C ARG A 45 17.21 -8.14 -11.47
N THR A 46 18.49 -8.28 -11.12
CA THR A 46 18.86 -8.99 -9.91
C THR A 46 18.47 -8.13 -8.70
N PRO A 47 17.79 -8.68 -7.68
CA PRO A 47 17.54 -7.96 -6.44
C PRO A 47 18.87 -7.57 -5.79
N PRO A 48 18.95 -6.40 -5.14
CA PRO A 48 20.14 -6.06 -4.37
C PRO A 48 20.36 -7.09 -3.25
N PRO A 49 21.62 -7.40 -2.92
CA PRO A 49 21.94 -8.31 -1.82
C PRO A 49 21.38 -7.76 -0.50
N GLY A 50 20.98 -8.66 0.40
CA GLY A 50 20.43 -8.30 1.72
C GLY A 50 18.99 -7.76 1.70
N LEU A 51 18.30 -7.78 0.56
CA LEU A 51 16.89 -7.39 0.47
C LEU A 51 16.01 -8.32 1.32
N THR A 52 15.21 -7.73 2.21
CA THR A 52 14.23 -8.44 3.04
C THR A 52 12.86 -7.79 2.92
N TRP A 53 11.81 -8.53 3.29
CA TRP A 53 10.45 -8.00 3.35
C TRP A 53 10.02 -7.89 4.81
N LYS A 54 9.66 -6.68 5.23
CA LYS A 54 9.26 -6.38 6.62
C LYS A 54 7.94 -5.63 6.65
N ARG A 55 7.14 -5.85 7.68
CA ARG A 55 5.95 -5.05 7.96
C ARG A 55 6.32 -3.76 8.71
N PRO A 56 5.51 -2.71 8.64
CA PRO A 56 5.70 -1.46 9.39
C PRO A 56 5.96 -1.65 10.88
N ARG A 57 5.29 -2.60 11.54
CA ARG A 57 5.50 -2.93 12.96
C ARG A 57 6.87 -3.55 13.27
N GLU A 58 7.54 -4.11 12.27
CA GLU A 58 8.91 -4.64 12.40
C GLU A 58 9.98 -3.56 12.16
N MET A 59 9.58 -2.42 11.59
CA MET A 59 10.47 -1.31 11.23
C MET A 59 10.40 -0.15 12.23
N CYS A 60 9.22 0.12 12.81
CA CYS A 60 9.04 1.19 13.79
C CYS A 60 7.98 0.83 14.85
N LYS A 61 8.06 1.48 16.02
CA LYS A 61 7.17 1.19 17.17
C LYS A 61 5.73 1.66 16.97
N ASP A 62 5.53 2.74 16.22
CA ASP A 62 4.24 3.41 16.09
C ASP A 62 3.92 3.72 14.61
N PRO A 63 3.74 2.69 13.77
CA PRO A 63 3.44 2.88 12.37
C PRO A 63 2.10 3.59 12.20
N ARG A 64 2.03 4.44 11.18
CA ARG A 64 0.86 5.21 10.77
C ARG A 64 0.68 5.14 9.26
N LEU A 65 -0.56 5.13 8.83
CA LEU A 65 -0.89 5.29 7.44
C LEU A 65 -0.62 6.76 7.08
N PHE A 66 -1.09 7.68 7.92
CA PHE A 66 -0.91 9.13 7.75
C PHE A 66 -0.31 9.78 9.01
N VAL A 67 0.60 10.72 8.85
CA VAL A 67 1.11 11.60 9.91
C VAL A 67 0.82 13.03 9.51
N ASP A 68 -0.06 13.68 10.25
CA ASP A 68 -0.53 15.05 9.99
C ASP A 68 -1.25 15.23 8.63
N GLY A 69 -1.77 14.14 8.06
CA GLY A 69 -2.53 14.12 6.81
C GLY A 69 -1.75 13.46 5.67
N ILE A 70 -2.10 13.82 4.43
CA ILE A 70 -1.33 13.47 3.24
C ILE A 70 -0.63 14.74 2.76
N SER A 71 0.67 14.64 2.48
CA SER A 71 1.51 15.73 2.03
C SER A 71 2.49 15.29 0.94
N THR A 72 2.93 16.24 0.12
CA THR A 72 3.98 16.01 -0.87
C THR A 72 5.34 15.68 -0.23
N ARG A 73 5.53 16.04 1.04
CA ARG A 73 6.73 15.68 1.83
C ARG A 73 6.82 14.18 2.12
N ASP A 74 5.75 13.44 1.89
CA ASP A 74 5.66 12.01 2.20
C ASP A 74 6.17 11.16 1.01
N LEU A 75 6.71 11.80 -0.03
CA LEU A 75 7.05 11.21 -1.31
C LEU A 75 8.53 11.39 -1.63
N HIS A 76 9.37 10.57 -1.01
CA HIS A 76 10.75 10.37 -1.44
C HIS A 76 10.82 9.09 -2.27
N GLN A 77 11.27 9.21 -3.52
CA GLN A 77 11.30 8.12 -4.52
C GLN A 77 12.05 6.85 -4.06
N GLY A 78 12.93 6.94 -3.06
CA GLY A 78 13.81 5.83 -2.67
C GLY A 78 14.83 5.49 -3.76
N SER A 79 15.64 4.47 -3.51
CA SER A 79 16.73 4.08 -4.43
C SER A 79 16.25 3.41 -5.73
N LEU A 80 15.03 2.84 -5.71
CA LEU A 80 14.48 2.06 -6.82
C LEU A 80 13.09 2.54 -7.28
N GLY A 81 12.51 3.57 -6.66
CA GLY A 81 11.19 4.08 -7.09
C GLY A 81 11.25 4.85 -8.40
N ASN A 82 10.07 5.19 -8.91
CA ASN A 82 9.91 5.86 -10.19
C ASN A 82 9.47 7.32 -10.02
N CYS A 83 10.13 8.26 -10.71
CA CYS A 83 9.85 9.70 -10.59
C CYS A 83 8.44 10.09 -11.05
N TRP A 84 7.88 9.38 -12.04
CA TRP A 84 6.52 9.60 -12.52
C TRP A 84 5.47 9.25 -11.46
N MET A 85 5.74 8.22 -10.63
CA MET A 85 4.85 7.80 -9.55
C MET A 85 4.81 8.88 -8.47
N VAL A 86 5.98 9.40 -8.08
CA VAL A 86 6.11 10.49 -7.11
C VAL A 86 5.40 11.75 -7.59
N ALA A 87 5.56 12.12 -8.87
CA ALA A 87 4.88 13.28 -9.44
C ALA A 87 3.35 13.12 -9.41
N ALA A 88 2.82 12.01 -9.90
CA ALA A 88 1.37 11.73 -9.91
C ALA A 88 0.80 11.69 -8.48
N THR A 89 1.52 11.04 -7.56
CA THR A 89 1.12 10.94 -6.15
C THR A 89 1.19 12.29 -5.45
N SER A 90 2.11 13.18 -5.84
CA SER A 90 2.18 14.55 -5.32
C SER A 90 0.96 15.37 -5.72
N CYS A 91 0.52 15.26 -6.99
CA CYS A 91 -0.73 15.89 -7.42
C CYS A 91 -1.94 15.34 -6.65
N LEU A 92 -2.00 14.02 -6.45
CA LEU A 92 -3.06 13.37 -5.67
C LEU A 92 -3.09 13.88 -4.21
N ALA A 93 -1.93 14.06 -3.60
CA ALA A 93 -1.77 14.54 -2.23
C ALA A 93 -2.35 15.94 -2.01
N THR A 94 -2.35 16.79 -3.05
CA THR A 94 -2.86 18.18 -2.96
C THR A 94 -4.39 18.30 -2.98
N GLU A 95 -5.11 17.23 -3.36
CA GLU A 95 -6.56 17.28 -3.52
C GLU A 95 -7.28 16.25 -2.62
N PRO A 96 -7.79 16.66 -1.45
CA PRO A 96 -8.44 15.78 -0.49
C PRO A 96 -9.60 14.96 -1.02
N SER A 97 -10.36 15.50 -1.97
CA SER A 97 -11.49 14.78 -2.56
C SER A 97 -11.04 13.62 -3.46
N LEU A 98 -9.85 13.70 -4.06
CA LEU A 98 -9.30 12.69 -4.95
C LEU A 98 -8.56 11.58 -4.18
N TRP A 99 -7.68 11.92 -3.25
CA TRP A 99 -6.94 10.87 -2.54
C TRP A 99 -7.86 10.00 -1.68
N LYS A 100 -8.96 10.54 -1.15
CA LYS A 100 -9.97 9.76 -0.42
C LYS A 100 -10.72 8.77 -1.31
N LYS A 101 -10.77 8.99 -2.63
CA LYS A 101 -11.26 7.99 -3.58
C LYS A 101 -10.24 6.87 -3.79
N VAL A 102 -8.95 7.21 -3.83
CA VAL A 102 -7.84 6.27 -4.03
C VAL A 102 -7.54 5.45 -2.78
N ILE A 103 -7.64 6.04 -1.59
CA ILE A 103 -7.48 5.37 -0.31
C ILE A 103 -8.84 5.38 0.39
N PRO A 104 -9.75 4.46 0.02
CA PRO A 104 -11.07 4.37 0.66
C PRO A 104 -10.94 3.95 2.11
N ASP A 105 -11.98 4.16 2.92
CA ASP A 105 -12.05 3.64 4.29
C ASP A 105 -10.80 3.98 5.14
N HIS A 106 -10.15 5.11 4.83
CA HIS A 106 -8.79 5.44 5.29
C HIS A 106 -8.65 5.46 6.82
N THR A 107 -9.72 5.81 7.55
CA THR A 107 -9.76 5.79 9.02
C THR A 107 -9.82 4.38 9.59
N GLU A 108 -10.40 3.42 8.87
CA GLU A 108 -10.49 2.00 9.26
C GLU A 108 -9.21 1.23 8.91
N GLN A 109 -8.50 1.67 7.86
CA GLN A 109 -7.20 1.14 7.46
C GLN A 109 -6.07 1.61 8.37
N GLU A 110 -6.20 2.78 9.01
CA GLU A 110 -5.19 3.35 9.90
C GLU A 110 -4.86 2.42 11.09
N TRP A 111 -3.59 2.39 11.47
CA TRP A 111 -3.15 1.72 12.68
C TRP A 111 -3.76 2.41 13.90
N ASN A 112 -4.46 1.63 14.73
CA ASN A 112 -5.10 2.14 15.94
C ASN A 112 -4.41 1.57 17.19
N PRO A 113 -3.57 2.36 17.89
CA PRO A 113 -2.91 1.93 19.13
C PRO A 113 -3.88 1.54 20.24
N LYS A 114 -5.09 2.12 20.25
CA LYS A 114 -6.14 1.80 21.23
C LYS A 114 -6.86 0.49 20.89
N ARG A 115 -6.74 0.01 19.66
CA ARG A 115 -7.39 -1.22 19.17
C ARG A 115 -6.42 -2.06 18.32
N PRO A 116 -5.29 -2.53 18.90
CA PRO A 116 -4.25 -3.21 18.14
C PRO A 116 -4.69 -4.54 17.53
N HIS A 117 -5.74 -5.15 18.09
CA HIS A 117 -6.36 -6.39 17.62
C HIS A 117 -7.16 -6.22 16.32
N LEU A 118 -7.44 -4.99 15.86
CA LEU A 118 -8.10 -4.73 14.57
C LEU A 118 -7.12 -4.72 13.38
N TYR A 119 -5.82 -4.76 13.66
CA TYR A 119 -4.79 -4.85 12.64
C TYR A 119 -4.69 -6.29 12.11
N ALA A 120 -4.77 -6.43 10.80
CA ALA A 120 -4.65 -7.71 10.10
C ALA A 120 -3.57 -7.70 9.00
N GLY A 121 -2.73 -6.66 8.93
CA GLY A 121 -1.67 -6.54 7.92
C GLY A 121 -2.18 -6.53 6.48
N ILE A 122 -3.35 -5.91 6.26
CA ILE A 122 -4.09 -5.85 4.99
C ILE A 122 -4.57 -4.42 4.75
N PHE A 123 -4.41 -3.95 3.52
CA PHE A 123 -4.79 -2.63 3.03
C PHE A 123 -5.43 -2.74 1.65
N HIS A 124 -6.16 -1.72 1.23
CA HIS A 124 -6.70 -1.64 -0.13
C HIS A 124 -6.72 -0.21 -0.68
N PHE A 125 -6.55 -0.14 -1.99
CA PHE A 125 -6.45 1.08 -2.77
C PHE A 125 -7.30 0.96 -4.02
N ARG A 126 -7.78 2.08 -4.54
CA ARG A 126 -8.60 2.13 -5.76
C ARG A 126 -7.85 2.84 -6.88
N PHE A 127 -7.79 2.18 -8.02
CA PHE A 127 -7.24 2.75 -9.25
C PHE A 127 -8.31 2.87 -10.31
N TRP A 128 -8.26 3.93 -11.11
CA TRP A 128 -9.20 4.16 -12.20
C TRP A 128 -8.58 3.74 -13.53
N ARG A 129 -9.22 2.80 -14.24
CA ARG A 129 -8.80 2.38 -15.57
C ARG A 129 -10.02 2.11 -16.44
N LEU A 130 -9.97 2.59 -17.69
CA LEU A 130 -10.99 2.34 -18.72
C LEU A 130 -12.44 2.56 -18.25
N GLY A 131 -12.67 3.63 -17.48
CA GLY A 131 -14.02 3.98 -17.01
C GLY A 131 -14.48 3.23 -15.76
N GLN A 132 -13.61 2.47 -15.09
CA GLN A 132 -13.94 1.63 -13.95
C GLN A 132 -12.96 1.82 -12.80
N TRP A 133 -13.46 1.73 -11.56
CA TRP A 133 -12.64 1.66 -10.36
C TRP A 133 -12.29 0.21 -10.05
N MET A 134 -11.00 -0.07 -9.87
CA MET A 134 -10.48 -1.36 -9.44
C MET A 134 -10.00 -1.26 -7.99
N ASP A 135 -10.57 -2.09 -7.11
CA ASP A 135 -10.20 -2.21 -5.70
C ASP A 135 -9.10 -3.26 -5.55
N VAL A 136 -7.90 -2.80 -5.25
CA VAL A 136 -6.67 -3.61 -5.15
C VAL A 136 -6.31 -3.81 -3.69
N VAL A 137 -6.35 -5.06 -3.25
CA VAL A 137 -5.98 -5.47 -1.89
C VAL A 137 -4.50 -5.83 -1.87
N VAL A 138 -3.77 -5.40 -0.83
CA VAL A 138 -2.36 -5.79 -0.59
C VAL A 138 -2.13 -6.10 0.89
N ASP A 139 -1.12 -6.91 1.17
CA ASP A 139 -0.54 -6.95 2.52
C ASP A 139 0.46 -5.81 2.74
N ASP A 140 0.87 -5.56 3.98
CA ASP A 140 1.81 -4.47 4.32
C ASP A 140 3.28 -4.89 4.43
N ARG A 141 3.68 -6.04 3.88
CA ARG A 141 5.11 -6.36 3.78
C ARG A 141 5.74 -5.46 2.73
N LEU A 142 6.75 -4.69 3.10
CA LEU A 142 7.47 -3.79 2.20
C LEU A 142 8.92 -4.27 2.02
N PRO A 143 9.52 -4.04 0.86
CA PRO A 143 10.91 -4.40 0.59
C PRO A 143 11.87 -3.39 1.21
N VAL A 144 12.86 -3.91 1.93
CA VAL A 144 13.79 -3.17 2.78
C VAL A 144 15.22 -3.59 2.45
N SER A 145 16.14 -2.64 2.36
CA SER A 145 17.58 -2.90 2.27
C SER A 145 18.13 -3.53 3.56
N GLU A 146 19.38 -3.98 3.49
CA GLU A 146 20.12 -4.56 4.62
C GLU A 146 20.20 -3.60 5.82
N ASP A 147 20.27 -2.29 5.57
CA ASP A 147 20.31 -1.22 6.58
C ASP A 147 18.95 -0.92 7.24
N GLY A 148 17.86 -1.57 6.81
CA GLY A 148 16.52 -1.31 7.31
C GLY A 148 15.78 -0.18 6.60
N THR A 149 16.31 0.37 5.51
CA THR A 149 15.68 1.43 4.72
C THR A 149 14.69 0.88 3.68
N LEU A 150 13.53 1.53 3.51
CA LEU A 150 12.60 1.23 2.41
C LEU A 150 13.25 1.49 1.04
N LEU A 151 13.14 0.52 0.14
CA LEU A 151 13.80 0.59 -1.17
C LEU A 151 13.10 1.52 -2.18
N PHE A 152 11.78 1.65 -2.07
CA PHE A 152 10.96 2.49 -2.94
C PHE A 152 10.41 3.72 -2.20
N CYS A 153 9.21 4.22 -2.58
CA CYS A 153 8.61 5.40 -2.01
C CYS A 153 8.56 5.32 -0.47
N ARG A 154 9.00 6.41 0.17
CA ARG A 154 8.96 6.57 1.62
C ARG A 154 8.71 8.02 2.01
N SER A 155 8.09 8.22 3.16
CA SER A 155 7.95 9.55 3.75
C SER A 155 9.26 10.04 4.36
N ALA A 156 9.44 11.37 4.44
CA ALA A 156 10.45 11.95 5.34
C ALA A 156 10.20 11.56 6.80
N THR A 157 8.95 11.27 7.14
CA THR A 157 8.52 10.76 8.45
C THR A 157 8.67 9.24 8.47
N PRO A 158 9.64 8.65 9.20
CA PRO A 158 9.95 7.21 9.09
C PRO A 158 8.84 6.25 9.54
N ARG A 159 7.80 6.78 10.19
CA ARG A 159 6.65 6.02 10.70
C ARG A 159 5.41 6.12 9.81
N GLU A 160 5.48 6.82 8.68
CA GLU A 160 4.37 7.03 7.76
C GLU A 160 4.50 6.16 6.50
N PHE A 161 3.44 5.44 6.15
CA PHE A 161 3.51 4.34 5.17
C PHE A 161 2.49 4.41 4.02
N TRP A 162 1.60 5.41 3.94
CA TRP A 162 0.59 5.44 2.87
C TRP A 162 1.21 5.43 1.47
N SER A 163 2.29 6.18 1.25
CA SER A 163 2.94 6.29 -0.06
C SER A 163 3.60 4.98 -0.48
N ALA A 164 4.30 4.31 0.44
CA ALA A 164 4.91 3.01 0.21
C ALA A 164 3.86 1.92 -0.11
N LEU A 165 2.73 1.92 0.62
CA LEU A 165 1.65 0.96 0.40
C LEU A 165 0.87 1.23 -0.89
N LEU A 166 0.66 2.51 -1.23
CA LEU A 166 0.04 2.92 -2.49
C LEU A 166 0.89 2.48 -3.68
N GLU A 167 2.21 2.71 -3.63
CA GLU A 167 3.13 2.25 -4.67
C GLU A 167 3.14 0.73 -4.80
N LYS A 168 3.13 -0.01 -3.69
CA LYS A 168 3.00 -1.47 -3.72
C LYS A 168 1.71 -1.91 -4.40
N ALA A 169 0.57 -1.29 -4.08
CA ALA A 169 -0.71 -1.62 -4.69
C ALA A 169 -0.72 -1.30 -6.19
N TYR A 170 -0.10 -0.19 -6.60
CA TYR A 170 0.03 0.16 -8.01
C TYR A 170 0.95 -0.81 -8.76
N ALA A 171 2.09 -1.19 -8.18
CA ALA A 171 2.99 -2.18 -8.76
C ALA A 171 2.31 -3.54 -8.96
N LYS A 172 1.52 -4.00 -7.97
CA LYS A 172 0.68 -5.19 -8.11
C LYS A 172 -0.32 -5.06 -9.26
N TYR A 173 -1.01 -3.92 -9.32
CA TYR A 173 -2.02 -3.67 -10.34
C TYR A 173 -1.43 -3.76 -11.75
N GLU A 174 -0.33 -3.05 -12.01
CA GLU A 174 0.36 -3.08 -13.30
C GLU A 174 0.94 -4.46 -13.64
N MET A 175 1.50 -5.17 -12.65
CA MET A 175 2.13 -6.48 -12.88
C MET A 175 1.14 -7.58 -13.29
N LEU A 176 -0.09 -7.53 -12.76
CA LEU A 176 -1.07 -8.60 -12.99
C LEU A 176 -2.10 -8.25 -14.07
N GLU A 177 -2.17 -7.00 -14.49
CA GLU A 177 -2.99 -6.55 -15.63
C GLU A 177 -2.26 -6.61 -16.97
N GLY A 178 -0.93 -6.77 -16.97
CA GLY A 178 -0.10 -6.92 -18.18
C GLY A 178 0.11 -8.36 -18.58
#